data_AF-A0A5K0UXI1-F1
#
_entry.id   AF-A0A5K0UXI1-F1
#
_cell.length_a   1.000
_cell.length_b   1.000
_cell.length_c   1.000
_cell.angle_alpha   90.00
_cell.angle_beta   90.00
_cell.angle_gamma   90.00
#
_symmetry.space_group_name_H-M   'P 1'
#
loop_
_entity.id
_entity.type
_entity.pdbx_description
1 polymer ?
#
loop_
_entity_poly.entity_id
_entity_poly.type
_entity_poly.pdbx_seq_one_letter_code
_entity_poly.pdbx_strand_id
1 'polypeptide(L)' 'FIVSFSFNAYDAERDSKKLQDFLVSMESIFRDHPLWAGATEEEIDNSVE' A
#
# COMPACT_ATOMS: atom_id res chain seq x y z
N PHE A 1 4.65 8.66 0.67
CA PHE A 1 3.73 8.42 1.79
C PHE A 1 4.34 8.80 3.14
N ILE A 2 5.42 8.13 3.59
CA ILE A 2 6.03 8.29 4.93
C ILE A 2 6.25 9.75 5.35
N VAL A 3 6.98 10.53 4.54
CA VAL A 3 7.27 11.94 4.86
C VAL A 3 5.97 12.75 4.98
N SER A 4 5.05 12.63 4.01
CA SER A 4 3.76 13.33 3.99
C SER A 4 2.82 12.91 5.12
N PHE A 5 2.93 11.68 5.60
CA PHE A 5 2.12 11.15 6.69
C PHE A 5 2.48 11.86 8.01
N SER A 6 3.78 11.96 8.31
CA SER A 6 4.32 12.59 9.54
C SER A 6 4.06 14.10 9.66
N PHE A 7 3.64 14.79 8.60
CA PHE A 7 3.26 16.21 8.65
C PHE A 7 1.82 16.45 9.14
N ASN A 8 0.99 15.42 9.26
CA ASN A 8 -0.38 15.56 9.76
C ASN A 8 -0.41 15.53 11.29
N ALA A 9 -1.35 16.26 11.88
CA ALA A 9 -1.70 16.04 13.28
C ALA A 9 -2.25 14.62 13.47
N TYR A 10 -1.93 14.02 14.62
CA TYR A 10 -2.34 12.66 14.97
C TYR A 10 -3.88 12.53 15.00
N ASP A 11 -4.40 11.60 14.23
CA ASP A 11 -5.82 11.23 14.19
C ASP A 11 -5.92 9.75 13.83
N ALA A 12 -6.18 8.91 14.83
CA ALA A 12 -6.15 7.46 14.67
C ALA A 12 -7.05 6.96 13.53
N GLU A 13 -8.26 7.48 13.39
CA GLU A 13 -9.20 7.02 12.37
C GLU A 13 -8.76 7.44 10.97
N ARG A 14 -8.38 8.71 10.81
CA ARG A 14 -7.91 9.25 9.54
C ARG A 14 -6.58 8.63 9.11
N ASP A 15 -5.69 8.41 10.07
CA ASP A 15 -4.36 7.85 9.83
C ASP A 15 -4.45 6.38 9.47
N SER A 16 -5.28 5.59 10.17
CA SER A 16 -5.59 4.21 9.80
C SER A 16 -6.21 4.12 8.40
N LYS A 17 -7.18 4.98 8.08
CA LYS A 17 -7.79 5.01 6.74
C LYS A 17 -6.78 5.31 5.65
N LYS A 18 -5.94 6.33 5.83
CA LYS A 18 -4.90 6.69 4.86
C LYS A 18 -3.87 5.58 4.66
N LEU A 19 -3.52 4.86 5.73
CA LEU A 19 -2.60 3.74 5.64
C LEU A 19 -3.22 2.59 4.84
N GLN A 20 -4.48 2.24 5.12
CA GLN A 20 -5.21 1.21 4.38
C GLN A 20 -5.36 1.58 2.89
N ASP A 21 -5.77 2.82 2.59
CA ASP A 21 -5.87 3.31 1.21
C ASP A 21 -4.52 3.22 0.47
N PHE A 22 -3.41 3.48 1.17
CA PHE A 22 -2.07 3.37 0.62
C PHE A 22 -1.67 1.91 0.33
N LEU A 23 -1.97 0.98 1.24
CA LEU A 23 -1.66 -0.45 1.06
C LEU A 23 -2.45 -1.04 -0.12
N VAL A 24 -3.76 -0.77 -0.20
CA VAL A 24 -4.60 -1.19 -1.33
C VAL A 24 -4.09 -0.60 -2.65
N SER A 25 -3.67 0.68 -2.65
CA SER A 25 -3.06 1.28 -3.83
C SER A 25 -1.75 0.60 -4.22
N MET A 26 -0.92 0.19 -3.27
CA MET A 26 0.34 -0.51 -3.55
C MET A 26 0.09 -1.89 -4.15
N GLU A 27 -0.88 -2.63 -3.60
CA GLU A 27 -1.28 -3.95 -4.14
C GLU A 27 -1.72 -3.85 -5.60
N SER A 28 -2.60 -2.89 -5.92
CA SER A 28 -3.04 -2.66 -7.30
C SER A 28 -1.86 -2.31 -8.21
N ILE A 29 -0.91 -1.49 -7.73
CA ILE A 29 0.28 -1.14 -8.51
C ILE A 29 1.15 -2.37 -8.76
N PHE A 30 1.37 -3.23 -7.76
CA PHE A 30 2.14 -4.46 -7.94
C PHE A 30 1.49 -5.40 -8.96
N ARG A 31 0.17 -5.60 -8.89
CA ARG A 31 -0.58 -6.43 -9.84
C ARG A 31 -0.51 -5.89 -11.27
N ASP A 32 -0.61 -4.58 -11.43
CA ASP A 32 -0.61 -3.93 -12.74
C ASP A 32 0.80 -3.68 -13.31
N HIS A 33 1.85 -3.87 -12.51
CA HIS A 33 3.21 -3.55 -12.93
C HIS A 33 3.75 -4.62 -13.90
N PRO A 34 4.23 -4.26 -15.12
CA PRO A 34 4.73 -5.23 -16.10
C PRO A 34 5.86 -6.14 -15.61
N LEU A 35 6.70 -5.65 -14.68
CA LEU A 35 7.76 -6.45 -14.05
C LEU A 35 7.24 -7.53 -13.09
N TRP A 36 6.00 -7.40 -12.62
CA TRP A 36 5.33 -8.33 -11.71
C TRP A 36 4.29 -9.21 -12.42
N ALA A 37 4.17 -9.10 -13.75
CA ALA A 37 3.21 -9.88 -14.52
C ALA A 37 3.41 -11.42 -14.44
N GLY A 38 4.57 -11.88 -13.95
CA GLY A 38 4.85 -13.29 -13.70
C GLY A 38 4.86 -13.69 -12.22
N ALA A 39 4.58 -12.75 -11.31
CA ALA A 39 4.50 -13.03 -9.88
C ALA A 39 3.20 -13.80 -9.58
N THR A 40 3.30 -14.74 -8.65
CA THR A 40 2.14 -15.47 -8.12
C THR A 40 1.32 -14.60 -7.19
N GLU A 41 0.04 -14.95 -7.01
CA GLU A 41 -0.84 -14.28 -6.04
C GLU A 41 -0.25 -14.27 -4.63
N GLU A 42 0.42 -15.36 -4.23
CA GLU A 42 1.10 -15.48 -2.94
C GLU A 42 2.31 -14.53 -2.84
N GLU A 43 3.09 -14.34 -3.91
CA GLU A 43 4.20 -13.37 -3.91
C GLU A 43 3.70 -11.92 -3.85
N ILE A 44 2.53 -11.64 -4.45
CA ILE A 44 1.90 -10.33 -4.39
C ILE A 44 1.35 -10.07 -2.98
N ASP A 45 0.64 -11.03 -2.39
CA ASP A 45 0.09 -10.93 -1.03
C ASP A 45 1.20 -10.71 0.01
N ASN A 46 2.26 -11.55 -0.03
CA ASN A 46 3.44 -11.43 0.84
C ASN A 46 4.21 -10.10 0.67
N SER A 47 4.02 -9.38 -0.45
CA SER A 47 4.69 -8.09 -0.69
C SER A 47 3.97 -6.90 -0.06
N VAL A 48 2.69 -7.08 0.30
CA VAL A 48 1.81 -6.04 0.84
C VAL A 48 1.48 -6.29 2.31
N GLU A 49 1.53 -7.53 2.78
CA GLU A 49 1.37 -7.94 4.19
C GLU A 49 2.54 -7.50 5.09
#